data_AF-A0A2T0KLY8-F1
#
_entry.id   AF-A0A2T0KLY8-F1
#
_cell.length_a   1.000
_cell.length_b   1.000
_cell.length_c   1.000
_cell.angle_alpha   90.00
_cell.angle_beta   90.00
_cell.angle_gamma   90.00
#
_symmetry.space_group_name_H-M   'P 1'
#
loop_
_entity.id
_entity.type
_entity.pdbx_description
1 polymer ?
#
loop_
_entity_poly.entity_id
_entity_poly.type
_entity_poly.pdbx_seq_one_letter_code
_entity_poly.pdbx_strand_id
1 'polypeptide(L)'
;MAEQRTRAKADANARKAGHADLSAYRTALDAGGPVEFTGYQEVSRESRVRALIASGGVEVAGEGDYVELVLDTTPFYAEGGGQQSDTGVIRVGGAELKAVDVQQPIPGLIVHQGAGAARRGTRG
;
A
#
# COMPACT_ATOMS: atom_id res chain seq x y z
N MET A 1 -33.38 -0.65 28.11
CA MET A 1 -32.53 -1.71 27.53
C MET A 1 -31.96 -1.26 26.17
N ALA A 2 -31.58 0.00 25.93
CA ALA A 2 -30.53 0.80 26.57
C ALA A 2 -29.12 0.16 26.49
N GLU A 3 -28.36 0.66 25.50
CA GLU A 3 -26.98 1.17 25.70
C GLU A 3 -25.79 0.22 25.83
N GLN A 4 -25.97 -1.10 25.87
CA GLN A 4 -24.83 -2.00 26.11
C GLN A 4 -24.21 -2.69 24.88
N ARG A 5 -24.78 -2.54 23.68
CA ARG A 5 -24.25 -3.22 22.47
C ARG A 5 -23.65 -2.32 21.40
N THR A 6 -23.64 -1.01 21.61
CA THR A 6 -23.04 -0.03 20.68
C THR A 6 -21.64 0.42 21.09
N ARG A 7 -21.18 0.12 22.30
CA ARG A 7 -19.82 0.49 22.75
C ARG A 7 -18.70 -0.39 22.18
N ALA A 8 -18.99 -1.64 21.80
CA ALA A 8 -17.98 -2.53 21.21
C ALA A 8 -17.60 -2.18 19.77
N LYS A 9 -18.36 -1.30 19.09
CA LYS A 9 -18.05 -0.86 17.71
C LYS A 9 -17.20 0.41 17.65
N ALA A 10 -17.06 1.16 18.74
CA ALA A 10 -16.33 2.42 18.74
C ALA A 10 -14.81 2.23 18.90
N ASP A 11 -14.38 1.26 19.71
CA ASP A 11 -12.94 0.99 19.92
C ASP A 11 -12.25 0.35 18.71
N ALA A 12 -13.01 -0.34 17.84
CA ALA A 12 -12.48 -0.86 16.58
C ALA A 12 -12.17 0.23 15.53
N ASN A 13 -12.70 1.46 15.71
CA ASN A 13 -12.46 2.56 14.77
C ASN A 13 -11.17 3.34 15.06
N ALA A 14 -10.64 3.29 16.29
CA ALA A 14 -9.41 4.00 16.64
C ALA A 14 -8.11 3.26 16.22
N ARG A 15 -8.20 1.95 15.94
CA ARG A 15 -7.09 1.17 15.33
C ARG A 15 -7.21 1.01 13.81
N LYS A 16 -8.19 1.67 13.19
CA LYS A 16 -8.55 1.57 11.76
C LYS A 16 -7.93 2.68 10.89
N ALA A 17 -6.75 3.16 11.25
CA ALA A 17 -5.96 4.04 10.38
C ALA A 17 -5.08 3.28 9.37
N GLY A 18 -5.31 1.99 9.14
CA GLY A 18 -4.36 1.12 8.42
C GLY A 18 -4.90 0.23 7.31
N HIS A 19 -6.20 0.30 6.98
CA HIS A 19 -6.72 -0.40 5.80
C HIS A 19 -7.63 0.54 5.04
N ALA A 20 -7.19 0.97 3.85
CA ALA A 20 -8.06 1.62 2.89
C ALA A 20 -9.34 0.78 2.69
N ASP A 21 -10.40 1.44 2.24
CA ASP A 21 -11.64 0.77 1.85
C ASP A 21 -11.29 -0.42 0.93
N LEU A 22 -11.74 -1.63 1.26
CA LEU A 22 -11.45 -2.85 0.49
C LEU A 22 -11.83 -2.70 -1.00
N SER A 23 -12.77 -1.80 -1.31
CA SER A 23 -13.13 -1.45 -2.69
C SER A 23 -11.99 -0.77 -3.46
N ALA A 24 -11.16 0.05 -2.81
CA ALA A 24 -10.00 0.70 -3.42
C ALA A 24 -8.94 -0.35 -3.81
N TYR A 25 -8.67 -1.32 -2.94
CA TYR A 25 -7.76 -2.44 -3.25
C TYR A 25 -8.26 -3.27 -4.41
N ARG A 26 -9.56 -3.62 -4.41
CA ARG A 26 -10.15 -4.38 -5.50
C ARG A 26 -10.04 -3.62 -6.83
N THR A 27 -10.34 -2.33 -6.82
CA THR A 27 -10.21 -1.45 -8.00
C THR A 27 -8.77 -1.41 -8.51
N ALA A 28 -7.78 -1.29 -7.62
CA ALA A 28 -6.36 -1.30 -8.01
C ALA A 28 -5.95 -2.64 -8.62
N LEU A 29 -6.39 -3.77 -8.03
CA LEU A 29 -6.14 -5.11 -8.55
C LEU A 29 -6.81 -5.33 -9.90
N ASP A 30 -8.07 -4.93 -10.06
CA ASP A 30 -8.83 -5.13 -11.30
C ASP A 30 -8.28 -4.25 -12.45
N ALA A 31 -7.79 -3.05 -12.14
CA ALA A 31 -7.19 -2.14 -13.12
C ALA A 31 -5.77 -2.56 -13.55
N GLY A 32 -5.00 -3.18 -12.64
CA GLY A 32 -3.58 -3.46 -12.84
C GLY A 32 -3.20 -4.93 -13.02
N GLY A 33 -4.04 -5.85 -12.55
CA GLY A 33 -3.71 -7.25 -12.33
C GLY A 33 -2.88 -7.49 -11.06
N PRO A 34 -2.54 -8.76 -10.76
CA PRO A 34 -1.72 -9.13 -9.60
C PRO A 34 -0.32 -8.48 -9.64
N VAL A 35 0.30 -8.30 -8.47
CA VAL A 35 1.71 -7.89 -8.33
C VAL A 35 2.62 -9.09 -8.51
N GLU A 36 3.61 -8.97 -9.37
CA GLU A 36 4.67 -9.98 -9.51
C GLU A 36 5.70 -9.78 -8.38
N PHE A 37 5.87 -10.80 -7.54
CA PHE A 37 6.87 -10.78 -6.48
C PHE A 37 8.18 -11.40 -6.98
N THR A 38 9.30 -10.67 -6.84
CA THR A 38 10.63 -11.09 -7.29
C THR A 38 11.70 -11.14 -6.19
N GLY A 39 11.29 -10.98 -4.92
CA GLY A 39 12.21 -10.89 -3.77
C GLY A 39 13.03 -12.15 -3.49
N TYR A 40 12.73 -13.27 -4.14
CA TYR A 40 13.56 -14.48 -4.07
C TYR A 40 14.79 -14.42 -4.98
N GLN A 41 14.77 -13.57 -6.01
CA GLN A 41 15.82 -13.48 -7.03
C GLN A 41 16.61 -12.18 -6.93
N GLU A 42 15.95 -11.08 -6.56
CA GLU A 42 16.54 -9.75 -6.58
C GLU A 42 16.07 -8.92 -5.39
N VAL A 43 16.91 -7.96 -4.96
CA VAL A 43 16.63 -7.06 -3.83
C VAL A 43 16.29 -5.63 -4.28
N SER A 44 16.29 -5.39 -5.59
CA SER A 44 16.01 -4.09 -6.20
C SER A 44 15.66 -4.28 -7.68
N ARG A 45 14.68 -3.53 -8.19
CA ARG A 45 14.36 -3.49 -9.62
C ARG A 45 13.73 -2.17 -10.02
N GLU A 46 13.68 -1.93 -11.32
CA GLU A 46 12.75 -0.96 -11.90
C GLU A 46 11.35 -1.55 -12.02
N SER A 47 10.36 -0.72 -11.69
CA SER A 47 8.95 -1.11 -11.59
C SER A 47 8.05 0.06 -11.94
N ARG A 48 6.78 -0.21 -12.25
CA ARG A 48 5.79 0.82 -12.58
C ARG A 48 4.79 0.99 -11.45
N VAL A 49 4.55 2.26 -11.08
CA VAL A 49 3.47 2.62 -10.15
C VAL A 49 2.12 2.40 -10.83
N ARG A 50 1.33 1.44 -10.34
CA ARG A 50 -0.02 1.14 -10.86
C ARG A 50 -1.09 1.96 -10.15
N ALA A 51 -0.99 2.08 -8.84
CA ALA A 51 -1.94 2.83 -8.04
C ALA A 51 -1.26 3.52 -6.84
N LEU A 52 -1.85 4.67 -6.46
CA LEU A 52 -1.63 5.36 -5.21
C LEU A 52 -2.96 5.36 -4.47
N ILE A 53 -2.96 4.84 -3.25
CA ILE A 53 -4.14 4.75 -2.39
C ILE A 53 -3.86 5.65 -1.18
N ALA A 54 -4.68 6.67 -1.01
CA ALA A 54 -4.65 7.53 0.16
C ALA A 54 -6.09 7.85 0.58
N SER A 55 -6.26 8.25 1.84
CA SER A 55 -7.54 8.71 2.37
C SER A 55 -8.07 9.89 1.56
N GLY A 56 -9.00 9.63 0.63
CA GLY A 56 -9.61 10.63 -0.25
C GLY A 56 -9.26 10.52 -1.74
N GLY A 57 -8.45 9.55 -2.16
CA GLY A 57 -8.12 9.33 -3.58
C GLY A 57 -7.21 10.42 -4.15
N VAL A 58 -5.92 10.35 -3.86
CA VAL A 58 -4.93 11.34 -4.33
C VAL A 58 -4.15 10.83 -5.53
N GLU A 59 -3.91 11.70 -6.51
CA GLU A 59 -2.99 11.44 -7.63
C GLU A 59 -1.52 11.74 -7.26
N VAL A 60 -1.32 12.54 -6.21
CA VAL A 60 -0.03 13.00 -5.70
C VAL A 60 -0.05 12.97 -4.17
N ALA A 61 0.98 12.35 -3.58
CA ALA A 61 1.27 12.43 -2.15
C ALA A 61 2.33 13.52 -1.90
N GLY A 62 2.09 14.39 -0.92
CA GLY A 62 3.06 15.37 -0.46
C GLY A 62 4.13 14.74 0.43
N GLU A 63 5.21 15.49 0.69
CA GLU A 63 6.23 15.07 1.64
C GLU A 63 5.62 14.95 3.06
N GLY A 64 5.78 13.79 3.68
CA GLY A 64 5.22 13.49 5.01
C GLY A 64 3.83 12.84 4.98
N ASP A 65 3.17 12.78 3.82
CA ASP A 65 1.92 12.04 3.70
C ASP A 65 2.17 10.54 3.79
N TYR A 66 1.32 9.86 4.56
CA TYR A 66 1.31 8.41 4.62
C TYR A 66 0.45 7.87 3.49
N VAL A 67 1.06 7.11 2.59
CA VAL A 67 0.40 6.58 1.40
C VAL A 67 0.67 5.11 1.20
N GLU A 68 -0.24 4.49 0.47
CA GLU A 68 -0.17 3.10 0.04
C GLU A 68 0.11 3.05 -1.45
N LEU A 69 1.21 2.41 -1.83
CA LEU A 69 1.70 2.33 -3.20
C LEU A 69 1.60 0.90 -3.74
N VAL A 70 0.96 0.75 -4.90
CA VAL A 70 0.89 -0.52 -5.63
C VAL A 70 1.79 -0.44 -6.87
N LEU A 71 2.70 -1.39 -6.95
CA LEU A 71 3.62 -1.56 -8.09
C LEU A 71 3.12 -2.67 -9.02
N ASP A 72 3.64 -2.74 -10.25
CA ASP A 72 3.42 -3.91 -11.13
C ASP A 72 4.22 -5.12 -10.68
N THR A 73 5.43 -4.86 -10.20
CA THR A 73 6.42 -5.85 -9.79
C THR A 73 7.19 -5.35 -8.58
N THR A 74 7.55 -6.22 -7.64
CA THR A 74 8.28 -5.79 -6.43
C THR A 74 9.18 -6.88 -5.84
N PRO A 75 10.41 -6.53 -5.38
CA PRO A 75 11.23 -7.42 -4.59
C PRO A 75 10.83 -7.41 -3.10
N PHE A 76 9.97 -6.50 -2.67
CA PHE A 76 9.61 -6.35 -1.25
C PHE A 76 8.67 -7.46 -0.81
N TYR A 77 9.08 -8.21 0.21
CA TYR A 77 8.26 -9.24 0.83
C TYR A 77 7.14 -8.60 1.65
N ALA A 78 5.90 -8.99 1.33
CA ALA A 78 4.73 -8.63 2.13
C ALA A 78 4.66 -9.52 3.37
N GLU A 79 4.26 -8.96 4.51
CA GLU A 79 4.11 -9.71 5.76
C GLU A 79 3.28 -10.99 5.54
N GLY A 80 3.82 -12.12 5.98
CA GLY A 80 3.22 -13.42 5.70
C GLY A 80 4.01 -14.57 6.29
N GLY A 81 3.34 -15.69 6.56
CA GLY A 81 4.00 -16.93 7.01
C GLY A 81 4.77 -16.83 8.34
N GLY A 82 4.49 -15.81 9.16
CA GLY A 82 5.22 -15.52 10.40
C GLY A 82 6.50 -14.71 10.21
N GLN A 83 6.79 -14.26 8.98
CA GLN A 83 7.91 -13.38 8.67
C GLN A 83 7.45 -11.92 8.58
N GLN A 84 8.28 -11.02 9.12
CA GLN A 84 8.08 -9.58 9.06
C GLN A 84 8.24 -9.05 7.62
N SER A 85 7.46 -8.04 7.27
CA SER A 85 7.55 -7.36 5.98
C SER A 85 8.90 -6.69 5.75
N ASP A 86 9.25 -6.51 4.48
CA ASP A 86 10.43 -5.74 4.10
C ASP A 86 10.22 -4.23 4.28
N THR A 87 11.34 -3.54 4.51
CA THR A 87 11.39 -2.08 4.53
C THR A 87 12.44 -1.58 3.55
N GLY A 88 12.28 -0.36 3.06
CA GLY A 88 13.21 0.18 2.07
C GLY A 88 12.71 1.45 1.41
N VAL A 89 13.23 1.72 0.21
CA VAL A 89 13.04 2.99 -0.48
C VAL A 89 12.54 2.75 -1.90
N ILE A 90 11.47 3.44 -2.26
CA ILE A 90 10.91 3.44 -3.61
C ILE A 90 11.09 4.85 -4.19
N ARG A 91 11.82 4.96 -5.30
CA ARG A 91 12.09 6.24 -5.97
C ARG A 91 11.24 6.37 -7.22
N VAL A 92 10.47 7.44 -7.34
CA VAL A 92 9.55 7.68 -8.45
C VAL A 92 9.77 9.07 -9.04
N GLY A 93 10.48 9.15 -10.17
CA GLY A 93 10.61 10.37 -10.96
C GLY A 93 11.02 11.62 -10.17
N GLY A 94 11.99 11.48 -9.25
CA GLY A 94 12.50 12.55 -8.40
C GLY A 94 11.90 12.60 -6.98
N ALA A 95 10.83 11.84 -6.72
CA ALA A 95 10.24 11.69 -5.41
C ALA A 95 10.70 10.39 -4.74
N GLU A 96 10.63 10.33 -3.40
CA GLU A 96 11.04 9.17 -2.60
C GLU A 96 9.96 8.81 -1.59
N LEU A 97 9.59 7.53 -1.57
CA LEU A 97 8.73 6.91 -0.56
C LEU A 97 9.57 5.96 0.29
N LYS A 98 9.57 6.17 1.61
CA LYS A 98 10.15 5.22 2.56
C LYS A 98 9.10 4.18 2.91
N ALA A 99 9.20 3.01 2.29
CA ALA A 99 8.33 1.87 2.61
C ALA A 99 8.72 1.34 4.00
N VAL A 100 7.83 1.52 4.96
CA VAL A 100 8.01 1.09 6.36
C VAL A 100 7.21 -0.17 6.67
N ASP A 101 6.26 -0.52 5.81
CA ASP A 101 5.49 -1.75 5.91
C ASP A 101 5.04 -2.20 4.51
N VAL A 102 4.93 -3.51 4.30
CA VAL A 102 4.51 -4.11 3.03
C VAL A 102 3.50 -5.21 3.34
N GLN A 103 2.31 -5.07 2.77
CA GLN A 103 1.14 -5.88 3.14
C GLN A 103 0.49 -6.47 1.88
N GLN A 104 -0.25 -7.57 2.06
CA GLN A 104 -1.07 -8.16 1.01
C GLN A 104 -2.56 -8.21 1.45
N PRO A 105 -3.27 -7.06 1.43
CA PRO A 105 -4.63 -6.97 1.98
C PRO A 105 -5.66 -7.84 1.23
N ILE A 106 -5.41 -8.13 -0.04
CA ILE A 106 -6.17 -9.11 -0.83
C ILE A 106 -5.21 -9.99 -1.64
N PRO A 107 -5.58 -11.25 -1.96
CA PRO A 107 -4.73 -12.15 -2.72
C PRO A 107 -4.21 -11.52 -4.03
N GLY A 108 -2.88 -11.52 -4.20
CA GLY A 108 -2.22 -10.99 -5.39
C GLY A 108 -2.02 -9.47 -5.42
N LEU A 109 -2.46 -8.72 -4.40
CA LEU A 109 -2.20 -7.27 -4.32
C LEU A 109 -1.22 -6.95 -3.20
N ILE A 110 0.03 -6.66 -3.55
CA ILE A 110 1.05 -6.16 -2.62
C ILE A 110 0.99 -4.64 -2.55
N VAL A 111 0.95 -4.12 -1.33
CA VAL A 111 0.83 -2.69 -1.01
C VAL A 111 2.03 -2.27 -0.16
N HIS A 112 2.73 -1.22 -0.57
CA HIS A 112 3.85 -0.64 0.17
C HIS A 112 3.36 0.59 0.90
N GLN A 113 3.41 0.56 2.22
CA GLN A 113 2.98 1.66 3.07
C GLN A 113 4.18 2.47 3.53
N GLY A 114 4.07 3.78 3.44
CA GLY A 114 5.20 4.64 3.72
C GLY A 114 4.86 6.11 3.80
N ALA A 115 5.76 6.86 4.43
CA ALA A 115 5.74 8.31 4.37
C ALA A 115 6.66 8.79 3.25
N GLY A 116 6.17 9.71 2.41
CA GLY A 116 6.99 10.32 1.37
C GLY A 116 6.18 10.81 0.18
N ALA A 117 6.87 11.55 -0.70
CA ALA A 117 6.26 12.04 -1.91
C ALA A 117 6.20 10.92 -2.95
N ALA A 118 5.04 10.72 -3.56
CA ALA A 118 4.84 9.75 -4.63
C ALA A 118 3.81 10.27 -5.63
N ARG A 119 4.04 10.01 -6.91
CA ARG A 119 3.12 10.36 -8.00
C ARG A 119 2.84 9.15 -8.87
N ARG A 120 1.61 9.01 -9.35
CA ARG A 120 1.29 8.00 -10.35
C ARG A 120 1.97 8.39 -11.67
N GLY A 121 2.67 7.45 -12.32
CA GLY A 121 3.28 7.70 -13.62
C GLY A 121 2.20 7.88 -14.68
N THR A 122 2.07 9.07 -15.26
CA THR A 122 1.27 9.30 -16.47
C THR A 122 2.07 8.86 -17.69
N ARG A 123 1.47 8.08 -18.59
CA ARG A 123 2.03 7.88 -19.93
C ARG A 123 2.05 9.25 -20.65
N GLY A 124 3.22 9.63 -21.16
CA GLY A 124 3.33 10.50 -22.32
C GLY A 124 3.08 9.71 -23.60
#